data_AF-A0A495V528-F1
#
_entry.id   AF-A0A495V528-F1
#
_cell.length_a   1.000
_cell.length_b   1.000
_cell.length_c   1.000
_cell.angle_alpha   90.00
_cell.angle_beta   90.00
_cell.angle_gamma   90.00
#
_symmetry.space_group_name_H-M   'P 1'
#
loop_
_entity.id
_entity.type
_entity.pdbx_description
1 polymer ?
#
loop_
_entity_poly.entity_id
_entity_poly.type
_entity_poly.pdbx_seq_one_letter_code
_entity_poly.pdbx_strand_id
1 'polypeptide(L)'
;MSPAKQPDDPGAEQPFVSHLIELRDRLIRMSIAILVVFLALFPFANEIYTFVAAPLMAQLPDGNTMIATQVAAPFLTPFKLALIAAIFLSMPFLLYQFWGFVAPGLYKHEKRLATPLLISSIILFYVGVAFAFFVVFPLIFAFLSASTPDGVAMMTDISAYLDFVLALFFAFGIAFEIPIATILLVAAGITTPEALASKRPYVIVGAFVVGMLLTPPDVISQTLLAVPMWLLFELGIVLSKVLVRKRANDTDEEPDPDASGNAFSPAAPAGPVGGSTSGRVTPRSEMREVGRDLDPHFDDPDRWQPLSESEMEAELDLIEADEITGAPRSSESDAAPTLQATATEAAHAINSVEEKIRRANRLRELGSTFAARTVLYEVLEEGDPDQRRVARNILSQLDEA
;
A
#
# COMPACT_ATOMS: atom_id res chain seq x y z
N MET A 1 -25.78 -52.21 -4.03
CA MET A 1 -25.60 -50.92 -4.70
C MET A 1 -25.81 -49.85 -3.64
N SER A 2 -24.73 -49.45 -2.97
CA SER A 2 -24.73 -48.39 -1.96
C SER A 2 -23.83 -47.29 -2.51
N PRO A 3 -24.31 -46.05 -2.69
CA PRO A 3 -23.46 -44.98 -3.19
C PRO A 3 -22.46 -44.58 -2.10
N ALA A 4 -21.19 -44.51 -2.48
CA ALA A 4 -20.12 -44.01 -1.64
C ALA A 4 -20.37 -42.54 -1.31
N LYS A 5 -20.46 -42.23 -0.02
CA LYS A 5 -20.50 -40.87 0.50
C LYS A 5 -19.09 -40.29 0.41
N GLN A 6 -18.89 -39.37 -0.50
CA GLN A 6 -17.69 -38.55 -0.60
C GLN A 6 -17.65 -37.59 0.60
N PRO A 7 -16.54 -37.46 1.34
CA PRO A 7 -16.43 -36.46 2.39
C PRO A 7 -16.06 -35.12 1.75
N ASP A 8 -17.00 -34.18 1.76
CA ASP A 8 -16.68 -32.75 1.65
C ASP A 8 -15.76 -32.40 2.82
N ASP A 9 -14.56 -31.86 2.56
CA ASP A 9 -13.62 -31.38 3.58
C ASP A 9 -14.04 -30.00 4.09
N PRO A 10 -14.61 -29.86 5.30
CA PRO A 10 -15.10 -28.59 5.85
C PRO A 10 -14.01 -27.79 6.58
N GLY A 11 -12.72 -28.15 6.41
CA GLY A 11 -11.61 -27.62 7.18
C GLY A 11 -10.96 -26.34 6.64
N ALA A 12 -11.09 -26.02 5.36
CA ALA A 12 -10.36 -24.93 4.70
C ALA A 12 -11.08 -23.56 4.67
N GLU A 13 -12.40 -23.51 4.84
CA GLU A 13 -13.15 -22.23 4.91
C GLU A 13 -13.09 -21.57 6.30
N GLN A 14 -12.89 -22.36 7.35
CA GLN A 14 -12.75 -21.87 8.73
C GLN A 14 -11.49 -21.02 9.00
N PRO A 15 -10.29 -21.28 8.43
CA PRO A 15 -9.08 -20.49 8.68
C PRO A 15 -9.14 -19.04 8.14
N PHE A 16 -9.72 -18.79 6.96
CA PHE A 16 -9.82 -17.43 6.43
C PHE A 16 -10.83 -16.58 7.21
N VAL A 17 -12.00 -17.15 7.49
CA VAL A 17 -13.05 -16.46 8.26
C VAL A 17 -12.58 -16.18 9.69
N SER A 18 -11.87 -17.12 10.32
CA SER A 18 -11.30 -16.90 11.65
C SER A 18 -10.21 -15.81 11.66
N HIS A 19 -9.36 -15.74 10.63
CA HIS A 19 -8.36 -14.66 10.51
C HIS A 19 -9.02 -13.28 10.32
N LEU A 20 -10.11 -13.19 9.55
CA LEU A 20 -10.88 -11.95 9.39
C LEU A 20 -11.56 -11.52 10.70
N ILE A 21 -12.11 -12.47 11.46
CA ILE A 21 -12.69 -12.21 12.78
C ILE A 21 -11.62 -11.69 13.75
N GLU A 22 -10.43 -12.28 13.72
CA GLU A 22 -9.30 -11.83 14.53
C GLU A 22 -8.88 -10.39 14.18
N LEU A 23 -8.78 -10.06 12.89
CA LEU A 23 -8.47 -8.71 12.43
C LEU A 23 -9.50 -7.71 12.96
N ARG A 24 -10.79 -8.01 12.81
CA ARG A 24 -11.89 -7.17 13.29
C ARG A 24 -11.80 -6.93 14.80
N ASP A 25 -11.63 -7.99 15.58
CA ASP A 25 -11.61 -7.89 17.04
C ASP A 25 -10.37 -7.13 17.53
N ARG A 26 -9.24 -7.23 16.83
CA ARG A 26 -8.04 -6.41 17.10
C ARG A 26 -8.25 -4.96 16.71
N LEU A 27 -8.84 -4.69 15.55
CA LEU A 27 -9.18 -3.34 15.09
C LEU A 27 -10.09 -2.63 16.10
N ILE A 28 -11.16 -3.29 16.57
CA ILE A 28 -12.08 -2.74 17.57
C ILE A 28 -11.33 -2.41 18.87
N ARG A 29 -10.47 -3.32 19.36
CA ARG A 29 -9.65 -3.06 20.56
C ARG A 29 -8.70 -1.87 20.38
N MET A 30 -8.07 -1.75 19.21
CA MET A 30 -7.21 -0.61 18.87
C MET A 30 -8.01 0.70 18.86
N SER A 31 -9.17 0.73 18.21
CA SER A 31 -10.07 1.90 18.18
C SER A 31 -10.58 2.29 19.57
N ILE A 32 -10.96 1.30 20.41
CA ILE A 32 -11.38 1.56 21.79
C ILE A 32 -10.23 2.14 22.61
N ALA A 33 -9.01 1.60 22.49
CA ALA A 33 -7.85 2.14 23.20
C ALA A 33 -7.59 3.59 22.83
N ILE A 34 -7.60 3.93 21.53
CA ILE A 34 -7.47 5.31 21.05
C ILE A 34 -8.59 6.18 21.62
N LEU A 35 -9.84 5.71 21.58
CA LEU A 35 -10.99 6.46 22.08
C LEU A 35 -10.89 6.74 23.58
N VAL A 36 -10.49 5.75 24.39
CA VAL A 36 -10.32 5.91 25.84
C VAL A 36 -9.24 6.95 26.15
N VAL A 37 -8.09 6.87 25.47
CA VAL A 37 -7.01 7.84 25.65
C VAL A 37 -7.45 9.23 25.16
N PHE A 38 -8.15 9.31 24.03
CA PHE A 38 -8.67 10.56 23.50
C PHE A 38 -9.65 11.23 24.47
N LEU A 39 -10.61 10.50 25.03
CA LEU A 39 -11.56 11.03 26.00
C LEU A 39 -10.86 11.52 27.29
N ALA A 40 -9.74 10.90 27.68
CA ALA A 40 -8.92 11.36 28.79
C ALA A 40 -8.15 12.66 28.47
N LEU A 41 -7.68 12.82 27.23
CA LEU A 41 -6.97 14.03 26.77
C LEU A 41 -7.90 15.17 26.34
N PHE A 42 -9.14 14.86 25.97
CA PHE A 42 -10.12 15.81 25.41
C PHE A 42 -10.33 17.08 26.25
N PRO A 43 -10.47 17.01 27.60
CA PRO A 43 -10.62 18.21 28.43
C PRO A 43 -9.39 19.14 28.40
N PHE A 44 -8.21 18.58 28.13
CA PHE A 44 -6.92 19.27 28.13
C PHE A 44 -6.45 19.66 26.71
N ALA A 45 -7.31 19.55 25.69
CA ALA A 45 -6.93 19.75 24.30
C ALA A 45 -6.26 21.10 24.03
N ASN A 46 -6.76 22.18 24.64
CA ASN A 46 -6.18 23.53 24.52
C ASN A 46 -4.80 23.63 25.18
N GLU A 47 -4.62 23.01 26.35
CA GLU A 47 -3.36 23.01 27.08
C GLU A 47 -2.29 22.21 26.32
N ILE A 48 -2.66 21.02 25.83
CA ILE A 48 -1.81 20.19 24.96
C ILE A 48 -1.43 20.98 23.71
N TYR A 49 -2.38 21.70 23.10
CA TYR A 49 -2.10 22.55 21.96
C TYR A 49 -1.05 23.61 22.27
N THR A 50 -1.20 24.38 23.35
CA THR A 50 -0.20 25.39 23.72
C THR A 50 1.17 24.77 24.02
N PHE A 51 1.20 23.60 24.64
CA PHE A 51 2.44 22.90 24.99
C PHE A 51 3.18 22.38 23.75
N VAL A 52 2.47 21.74 22.83
CA VAL A 52 3.07 21.17 21.60
C VAL A 52 3.36 22.25 20.57
N ALA A 53 2.49 23.27 20.47
CA ALA A 53 2.66 24.36 19.52
C ALA A 53 3.82 25.30 19.90
N ALA A 54 4.16 25.46 21.18
CA ALA A 54 5.26 26.33 21.61
C ALA A 54 6.63 26.01 20.95
N PRO A 55 7.16 24.77 21.02
CA PRO A 55 8.42 24.43 20.36
C PRO A 55 8.33 24.40 18.83
N LEU A 56 7.13 24.16 18.30
CA LEU A 56 6.84 24.20 16.87
C LEU A 56 6.87 25.66 16.34
N MET A 57 6.28 26.60 17.09
CA MET A 57 6.34 28.05 16.83
C MET A 57 7.76 28.60 16.92
N ALA A 58 8.58 28.09 17.84
CA ALA A 58 9.97 28.54 18.01
C ALA A 58 10.88 28.22 16.82
N GLN A 59 10.46 27.31 15.93
CA GLN A 59 11.19 26.95 14.71
C GLN A 59 10.70 27.77 13.49
N LEU A 60 9.69 28.64 13.66
CA LEU A 60 9.31 29.59 12.62
C LEU A 60 10.36 30.72 12.53
N PRO A 61 10.62 31.26 11.33
CA PRO A 61 11.51 32.41 11.16
C PRO A 61 11.09 33.60 12.04
N ASP A 62 12.06 34.32 12.60
CA ASP A 62 11.85 35.46 13.50
C ASP A 62 10.88 36.48 12.88
N GLY A 63 9.76 36.74 13.57
CA GLY A 63 8.77 37.74 13.18
C GLY A 63 7.49 37.21 12.50
N ASN A 64 7.39 35.90 12.24
CA ASN A 64 6.17 35.32 11.65
C ASN A 64 5.13 34.98 12.72
N THR A 65 3.97 35.64 12.65
CA THR A 65 2.79 35.25 13.43
C THR A 65 1.96 34.24 12.64
N MET A 66 1.58 33.12 13.26
CA MET A 66 0.61 32.21 12.65
C MET A 66 -0.76 32.87 12.56
N ILE A 67 -1.40 32.70 11.41
CA ILE A 67 -2.75 33.19 11.17
C ILE A 67 -3.74 32.01 11.16
N ALA A 68 -5.00 32.29 11.44
CA ALA A 68 -6.08 31.35 11.20
C ALA A 68 -6.89 31.84 10.02
N THR A 69 -6.78 31.16 8.88
CA THR A 69 -7.53 31.48 7.66
C THR A 69 -8.98 31.00 7.74
N GLN A 70 -9.23 29.93 8.50
CA GLN A 70 -10.56 29.35 8.69
C GLN A 70 -11.17 29.78 10.02
N VAL A 71 -12.46 30.13 10.01
CA VAL A 71 -13.20 30.58 11.21
C VAL A 71 -13.23 29.49 12.29
N ALA A 72 -13.32 28.22 11.88
CA ALA A 72 -13.38 27.09 12.80
C ALA A 72 -11.99 26.61 13.27
N ALA A 73 -10.89 27.09 12.69
CA ALA A 73 -9.54 26.60 12.98
C ALA A 73 -9.17 26.71 14.48
N PRO A 74 -9.35 27.86 15.16
CA PRO A 74 -9.00 27.97 16.58
C PRO A 74 -9.79 27.01 17.49
N PHE A 75 -10.97 26.56 17.05
CA PHE A 75 -11.79 25.61 17.79
C PHE A 75 -11.43 24.16 17.48
N LEU A 76 -11.26 23.78 16.20
CA LEU A 76 -11.06 22.38 15.79
C LEU A 76 -9.62 21.89 15.93
N THR A 77 -8.64 22.77 15.77
CA THR A 77 -7.22 22.43 15.76
C THR A 77 -6.74 21.78 17.07
N PRO A 78 -7.11 22.28 18.26
CA PRO A 78 -6.77 21.62 19.52
C PRO A 78 -7.34 20.20 19.64
N PHE A 79 -8.59 19.98 19.21
CA PHE A 79 -9.21 18.64 19.24
C PHE A 79 -8.54 17.67 18.26
N LYS A 80 -8.17 18.15 17.06
CA LYS A 80 -7.43 17.36 16.08
C LYS A 80 -6.08 16.92 16.65
N LEU A 81 -5.34 17.84 17.27
CA LEU A 81 -4.09 17.51 17.93
C LEU A 81 -4.29 16.49 19.06
N ALA A 82 -5.29 16.68 19.92
CA ALA A 82 -5.58 15.75 21.01
C ALA A 82 -5.87 14.33 20.50
N LEU A 83 -6.57 14.21 19.36
CA LEU A 83 -6.83 12.92 18.70
C LEU A 83 -5.53 12.26 18.22
N ILE A 84 -4.67 13.00 17.51
CA ILE A 84 -3.40 12.45 17.03
C ILE A 84 -2.45 12.12 18.20
N ALA A 85 -2.41 12.96 19.22
CA ALA A 85 -1.66 12.68 20.45
C ALA A 85 -2.17 11.40 21.14
N ALA A 86 -3.48 11.18 21.18
CA ALA A 86 -4.06 9.95 21.71
C ALA A 86 -3.64 8.70 20.92
N ILE A 87 -3.59 8.81 19.58
CA ILE A 87 -3.06 7.75 18.72
C ILE A 87 -1.60 7.44 19.09
N PHE A 88 -0.76 8.47 19.19
CA PHE A 88 0.67 8.32 19.49
C PHE A 88 0.94 7.75 20.89
N LEU A 89 0.15 8.15 21.87
CA LEU A 89 0.24 7.60 23.22
C LEU A 89 -0.26 6.14 23.27
N SER A 90 -1.20 5.78 22.39
CA SER A 90 -1.72 4.41 22.25
C SER A 90 -0.82 3.50 21.41
N MET A 91 0.20 4.04 20.72
CA MET A 91 1.06 3.27 19.80
C MET A 91 1.67 1.99 20.39
N PRO A 92 2.14 1.94 21.66
CA PRO A 92 2.64 0.70 22.24
C PRO A 92 1.61 -0.44 22.20
N PHE A 93 0.34 -0.11 22.47
CA PHE A 93 -0.75 -1.07 22.39
C PHE A 93 -1.14 -1.38 20.94
N LEU A 94 -1.15 -0.37 20.05
CA LEU A 94 -1.45 -0.55 18.63
C LEU A 94 -0.45 -1.50 17.95
N LEU A 95 0.84 -1.27 18.15
CA LEU A 95 1.91 -2.13 17.62
C LEU A 95 1.83 -3.55 18.19
N TYR A 96 1.52 -3.69 19.49
CA TYR A 96 1.28 -5.00 20.09
C TYR A 96 0.13 -5.76 19.39
N GLN A 97 -1.00 -5.09 19.15
CA GLN A 97 -2.14 -5.72 18.48
C GLN A 97 -1.85 -6.02 17.01
N PHE A 98 -1.17 -5.12 16.31
CA PHE A 98 -0.80 -5.25 14.91
C PHE A 98 0.17 -6.42 14.70
N TRP A 99 1.30 -6.44 15.41
CA TRP A 99 2.29 -7.52 15.27
C TRP A 99 1.78 -8.86 15.79
N GLY A 100 0.91 -8.84 16.79
CA GLY A 100 0.22 -10.04 17.25
C GLY A 100 -0.70 -10.66 16.19
N PHE A 101 -1.18 -9.88 15.21
CA PHE A 101 -2.00 -10.36 14.08
C PHE A 101 -1.14 -10.87 12.92
N VAL A 102 -0.09 -10.13 12.58
CA VAL A 102 0.74 -10.38 11.38
C VAL A 102 1.60 -11.65 11.54
N ALA A 103 2.07 -11.95 12.76
CA ALA A 103 3.07 -13.00 12.96
C ALA A 103 2.66 -14.15 13.90
N PRO A 104 1.47 -14.77 13.76
CA PRO A 104 1.10 -15.91 14.60
C PRO A 104 2.06 -17.09 14.45
N GLY A 105 2.72 -17.20 13.28
CA GLY A 105 3.71 -18.24 12.96
C GLY A 105 5.00 -18.17 13.80
N LEU A 106 5.46 -16.96 14.16
CA LEU A 106 6.67 -16.80 14.98
C LEU A 106 6.42 -17.19 16.46
N TYR A 107 5.18 -17.04 16.93
CA TYR A 107 4.80 -17.34 18.32
C TYR A 107 4.78 -18.83 18.68
N LYS A 108 4.71 -19.74 17.69
CA LYS A 108 4.58 -21.19 17.98
C LYS A 108 5.90 -21.83 18.40
N HIS A 109 7.03 -21.39 17.85
CA HIS A 109 8.34 -21.98 18.15
C HIS A 109 9.40 -20.96 18.64
N GLU A 110 9.12 -19.65 18.59
CA GLU A 110 10.15 -18.62 18.80
C GLU A 110 9.66 -17.37 19.55
N LYS A 111 8.83 -17.57 20.60
CA LYS A 111 8.31 -16.48 21.46
C LYS A 111 9.40 -15.51 21.97
N ARG A 112 10.65 -15.98 22.09
CA ARG A 112 11.79 -15.18 22.54
C ARG A 112 12.18 -14.05 21.59
N LEU A 113 11.90 -14.15 20.29
CA LEU A 113 12.22 -13.10 19.32
C LEU A 113 11.09 -12.07 19.17
N ALA A 114 9.84 -12.47 19.38
CA ALA A 114 8.68 -11.58 19.23
C ALA A 114 8.70 -10.40 20.22
N THR A 115 9.04 -10.63 21.49
CA THR A 115 9.09 -9.58 22.52
C THR A 115 10.16 -8.51 22.27
N PRO A 116 11.45 -8.84 22.04
CA PRO A 116 12.46 -7.82 21.77
C PRO A 116 12.19 -7.07 20.46
N LEU A 117 11.57 -7.73 19.47
CA LEU A 117 11.20 -7.09 18.20
C LEU A 117 10.05 -6.09 18.38
N LEU A 118 9.05 -6.43 19.20
CA LEU A 118 7.98 -5.50 19.59
C LEU A 118 8.52 -4.31 20.42
N ILE A 119 9.41 -4.56 21.38
CA ILE A 119 10.01 -3.46 22.15
C ILE A 119 10.82 -2.55 21.23
N SER A 120 11.60 -3.16 20.32
CA SER A 120 12.36 -2.41 19.31
C SER A 120 11.44 -1.61 18.39
N SER A 121 10.30 -2.17 17.95
CA SER A 121 9.33 -1.43 17.12
C SER A 121 8.80 -0.21 17.85
N ILE A 122 8.36 -0.36 19.09
CA ILE A 122 7.85 0.76 19.91
C ILE A 122 8.92 1.86 20.05
N ILE A 123 10.16 1.49 20.36
CA ILE A 123 11.27 2.45 20.46
C ILE A 123 11.49 3.12 19.09
N LEU A 124 11.53 2.34 18.02
CA LEU A 124 11.84 2.82 16.68
C LEU A 124 10.76 3.77 16.15
N PHE A 125 9.48 3.53 16.47
CA PHE A 125 8.38 4.46 16.20
C PHE A 125 8.65 5.84 16.83
N TYR A 126 8.95 5.88 18.14
CA TYR A 126 9.22 7.15 18.83
C TYR A 126 10.52 7.80 18.37
N VAL A 127 11.53 7.01 18.01
CA VAL A 127 12.75 7.51 17.35
C VAL A 127 12.40 8.11 15.99
N GLY A 128 11.47 7.53 15.23
CA GLY A 128 10.99 8.06 13.96
C GLY A 128 10.26 9.39 14.13
N VAL A 129 9.39 9.50 15.13
CA VAL A 129 8.72 10.77 15.48
C VAL A 129 9.75 11.82 15.91
N ALA A 130 10.73 11.44 16.74
CA ALA A 130 11.81 12.33 17.15
C ALA A 130 12.68 12.77 15.96
N PHE A 131 13.02 11.85 15.04
CA PHE A 131 13.77 12.14 13.82
C PHE A 131 13.03 13.13 12.93
N ALA A 132 11.71 12.95 12.78
CA ALA A 132 10.87 13.89 12.05
C ALA A 132 10.94 15.30 12.66
N PHE A 133 10.83 15.42 13.99
CA PHE A 133 10.85 16.71 14.68
C PHE A 133 12.23 17.39 14.71
N PHE A 134 13.31 16.64 14.98
CA PHE A 134 14.63 17.23 15.19
C PHE A 134 15.48 17.36 13.93
N VAL A 135 15.25 16.52 12.92
CA VAL A 135 16.10 16.48 11.70
C VAL A 135 15.33 16.95 10.49
N VAL A 136 14.20 16.31 10.20
CA VAL A 136 13.47 16.55 8.95
C VAL A 136 12.79 17.90 8.97
N PHE A 137 12.11 18.21 10.07
CA PHE A 137 11.30 19.41 10.21
C PHE A 137 12.13 20.70 10.03
N PRO A 138 13.27 20.91 10.72
CA PRO A 138 14.10 22.10 10.49
C PRO A 138 14.63 22.21 9.06
N LEU A 139 14.91 21.08 8.42
CA LEU A 139 15.51 21.05 7.09
C LEU A 139 14.50 21.44 6.00
N ILE A 140 13.24 21.02 6.14
CA ILE A 140 12.15 21.46 5.25
C ILE A 140 11.88 22.95 5.43
N PHE A 141 11.77 23.44 6.67
CA PHE A 141 11.50 24.87 6.91
C PHE A 141 12.66 25.78 6.49
N ALA A 142 13.90 25.33 6.67
CA ALA A 142 15.07 26.03 6.13
C ALA A 142 14.99 26.15 4.60
N PHE A 143 14.60 25.08 3.92
CA PHE A 143 14.42 25.08 2.47
C PHE A 143 13.27 26.00 2.03
N LEU A 144 12.09 25.87 2.64
CA LEU A 144 10.93 26.71 2.33
C LEU A 144 11.23 28.20 2.57
N SER A 145 11.90 28.53 3.67
CA SER A 145 12.32 29.91 3.96
C SER A 145 13.33 30.42 2.95
N ALA A 146 14.32 29.62 2.54
CA ALA A 146 15.31 30.01 1.54
C ALA A 146 14.72 30.17 0.14
N SER A 147 13.60 29.50 -0.17
CA SER A 147 12.90 29.63 -1.44
C SER A 147 11.97 30.83 -1.54
N THR A 148 11.76 31.57 -0.44
CA THR A 148 10.85 32.73 -0.41
C THR A 148 11.54 33.95 -1.03
N PRO A 149 10.94 34.61 -2.05
CA PRO A 149 11.51 35.81 -2.65
C PRO A 149 11.64 36.98 -1.67
N ASP A 150 12.68 37.81 -1.85
CA ASP A 150 12.87 39.02 -1.06
C ASP A 150 11.65 39.94 -1.14
N GLY A 151 11.10 40.31 0.02
CA GLY A 151 9.94 41.20 0.13
C GLY A 151 8.58 40.51 0.29
N VAL A 152 8.51 39.18 0.32
CA VAL A 152 7.28 38.42 0.65
C VAL A 152 7.36 37.92 2.09
N ALA A 153 6.42 38.37 2.94
CA ALA A 153 6.29 37.84 4.30
C ALA A 153 5.65 36.44 4.25
N MET A 154 6.36 35.44 4.78
CA MET A 154 5.83 34.08 4.89
C MET A 154 4.84 34.01 6.06
N MET A 155 3.54 34.03 5.78
CA MET A 155 2.51 33.84 6.81
C MET A 155 1.99 32.40 6.76
N THR A 156 2.19 31.65 7.83
CA THR A 156 1.75 30.24 7.91
C THR A 156 0.39 30.14 8.60
N ASP A 157 -0.52 29.37 8.01
CA ASP A 157 -1.80 29.04 8.63
C ASP A 157 -1.62 27.98 9.72
N ILE A 158 -2.24 28.20 10.87
CA ILE A 158 -2.14 27.34 12.05
C ILE A 158 -2.59 25.89 11.82
N SER A 159 -3.65 25.70 11.03
CA SER A 159 -4.21 24.38 10.74
C SER A 159 -3.40 23.68 9.68
N ALA A 160 -3.05 24.36 8.59
CA ALA A 160 -2.22 23.79 7.54
C ALA A 160 -0.83 23.39 8.06
N TYR A 161 -0.24 24.24 8.90
CA TYR A 161 1.03 23.95 9.56
C TYR A 161 0.91 22.72 10.47
N LEU A 162 -0.10 22.67 11.33
CA LEU A 162 -0.30 21.51 12.20
C LEU A 162 -0.53 20.24 11.38
N ASP A 163 -1.34 20.31 10.34
CA ASP A 163 -1.65 19.18 9.47
C ASP A 163 -0.41 18.62 8.79
N PHE A 164 0.45 19.51 8.30
CA PHE A 164 1.75 19.14 7.75
C PHE A 164 2.63 18.43 8.78
N VAL A 165 2.78 19.01 9.98
CA VAL A 165 3.60 18.43 11.06
C VAL A 165 3.07 17.06 11.51
N LEU A 166 1.76 16.95 11.71
CA LEU A 166 1.13 15.70 12.17
C LEU A 166 1.24 14.61 11.10
N ALA A 167 1.05 14.96 9.82
CA ALA A 167 1.23 14.03 8.70
C ALA A 167 2.68 13.56 8.61
N LEU A 168 3.64 14.48 8.78
CA LEU A 168 5.08 14.18 8.78
C LEU A 168 5.44 13.19 9.90
N PHE A 169 4.96 13.43 11.13
CA PHE A 169 5.21 12.55 12.26
C PHE A 169 4.60 11.16 12.05
N PHE A 170 3.39 11.09 11.50
CA PHE A 170 2.74 9.82 11.22
C PHE A 170 3.50 9.03 10.15
N ALA A 171 3.90 9.69 9.08
CA ALA A 171 4.64 9.08 7.99
C ALA A 171 6.00 8.56 8.45
N PHE A 172 6.79 9.36 9.18
CA PHE A 172 8.08 8.89 9.69
C PHE A 172 7.95 7.87 10.81
N GLY A 173 6.98 8.02 11.71
CA GLY A 173 6.70 7.01 12.73
C GLY A 173 6.45 5.64 12.09
N ILE A 174 5.62 5.58 11.05
CA ILE A 174 5.37 4.35 10.29
C ILE A 174 6.56 3.94 9.42
N ALA A 175 7.26 4.88 8.78
CA ALA A 175 8.42 4.55 7.95
C ALA A 175 9.55 3.91 8.77
N PHE A 176 9.70 4.32 10.03
CA PHE A 176 10.62 3.70 10.98
C PHE A 176 10.21 2.27 11.36
N GLU A 177 9.01 1.82 11.04
CA GLU A 177 8.61 0.41 11.20
C GLU A 177 9.02 -0.47 10.01
N ILE A 178 9.43 0.11 8.88
CA ILE A 178 9.87 -0.62 7.68
C ILE A 178 11.00 -1.63 7.98
N PRO A 179 12.05 -1.31 8.78
CA PRO A 179 13.08 -2.28 9.14
C PRO A 179 12.52 -3.48 9.89
N ILE A 180 11.61 -3.24 10.83
CA ILE A 180 10.97 -4.29 11.64
C ILE A 180 10.07 -5.18 10.77
N ALA A 181 9.25 -4.56 9.92
CA ALA A 181 8.44 -5.27 8.94
C ALA A 181 9.30 -6.17 8.03
N THR A 182 10.41 -5.63 7.54
CA THR A 182 11.36 -6.37 6.70
C THR A 182 11.94 -7.58 7.41
N ILE A 183 12.43 -7.40 8.65
CA ILE A 183 12.97 -8.49 9.46
C ILE A 183 11.90 -9.56 9.71
N LEU A 184 10.67 -9.15 10.02
CA LEU A 184 9.59 -10.07 10.33
C LEU A 184 9.14 -10.88 9.12
N LEU A 185 9.04 -10.26 7.94
CA LEU A 185 8.71 -10.96 6.68
C LEU A 185 9.76 -12.03 6.34
N VAL A 186 11.04 -11.71 6.53
CA VAL A 186 12.14 -12.66 6.31
C VAL A 186 12.15 -13.76 7.38
N ALA A 187 11.98 -13.39 8.66
CA ALA A 187 11.97 -14.34 9.77
C ALA A 187 10.77 -15.31 9.72
N ALA A 188 9.64 -14.88 9.15
CA ALA A 188 8.46 -15.71 8.90
C ALA A 188 8.59 -16.59 7.64
N GLY A 189 9.65 -16.44 6.84
CA GLY A 189 9.86 -17.19 5.61
C GLY A 189 8.96 -16.76 4.44
N ILE A 190 8.30 -15.60 4.53
CA ILE A 190 7.42 -15.07 3.47
C ILE A 190 8.25 -14.59 2.27
N THR A 191 9.45 -14.08 2.53
CA THR A 191 10.37 -13.54 1.51
C THR A 191 11.83 -13.77 1.92
N THR A 192 12.74 -13.68 0.96
CA THR A 192 14.19 -13.67 1.24
C THR A 192 14.77 -12.25 1.16
N PRO A 193 15.91 -11.96 1.81
CA PRO A 193 16.60 -10.69 1.67
C PRO A 193 16.97 -10.35 0.22
N GLU A 194 17.26 -11.37 -0.60
CA GLU A 194 17.59 -11.23 -2.02
C GLU A 194 16.35 -10.80 -2.83
N ALA A 195 15.20 -11.40 -2.55
CA ALA A 195 13.93 -11.05 -3.18
C ALA A 195 13.44 -9.64 -2.78
N LEU A 196 13.75 -9.18 -1.57
CA LEU A 196 13.49 -7.78 -1.18
C LEU A 196 14.48 -6.83 -1.85
N ALA A 197 15.74 -7.22 -1.99
CA ALA A 197 16.76 -6.42 -2.66
C ALA A 197 16.46 -6.21 -4.15
N SER A 198 15.82 -7.15 -4.85
CA SER A 198 15.39 -6.93 -6.23
C SER A 198 14.24 -5.91 -6.35
N LYS A 199 13.48 -5.67 -5.27
CA LYS A 199 12.35 -4.73 -5.24
C LYS A 199 12.71 -3.29 -4.85
N ARG A 200 14.00 -2.94 -4.77
CA ARG A 200 14.46 -1.56 -4.48
C ARG A 200 13.79 -0.49 -5.34
N PRO A 201 13.64 -0.65 -6.67
CA PRO A 201 13.02 0.38 -7.49
C PRO A 201 11.59 0.71 -7.05
N TYR A 202 10.80 -0.30 -6.67
CA TYR A 202 9.43 -0.10 -6.19
C TYR A 202 9.39 0.65 -4.85
N VAL A 203 10.30 0.33 -3.93
CA VAL A 203 10.37 1.03 -2.63
C VAL A 203 10.81 2.48 -2.80
N ILE A 204 11.76 2.74 -3.70
CA ILE A 204 12.19 4.10 -4.03
C ILE A 204 10.98 4.89 -4.57
N VAL A 205 10.25 4.36 -5.55
CA VAL A 205 9.04 5.01 -6.07
C VAL A 205 8.02 5.24 -4.96
N GLY A 206 7.77 4.26 -4.10
CA GLY A 206 6.87 4.41 -2.95
C GLY A 206 7.30 5.52 -1.99
N ALA A 207 8.59 5.62 -1.67
CA ALA A 207 9.14 6.69 -0.83
C ALA A 207 8.96 8.08 -1.45
N PHE A 208 9.14 8.20 -2.77
CA PHE A 208 8.88 9.45 -3.49
C PHE A 208 7.38 9.79 -3.55
N VAL A 209 6.49 8.81 -3.67
CA VAL A 209 5.03 9.03 -3.62
C VAL A 209 4.62 9.52 -2.24
N VAL A 210 5.12 8.90 -1.17
CA VAL A 210 4.87 9.36 0.20
C VAL A 210 5.43 10.78 0.40
N GLY A 211 6.65 11.05 -0.09
CA GLY A 211 7.22 12.41 -0.10
C GLY A 211 6.30 13.41 -0.80
N MET A 212 5.80 13.08 -1.98
CA MET A 212 4.87 13.94 -2.75
C MET A 212 3.55 14.22 -2.02
N LEU A 213 3.05 13.27 -1.22
CA LEU A 213 1.82 13.47 -0.45
C LEU A 213 2.04 14.35 0.79
N LEU A 214 3.25 14.35 1.33
CA LEU A 214 3.58 15.06 2.57
C LEU A 214 4.10 16.46 2.33
N THR A 215 4.90 16.66 1.28
CA THR A 215 5.36 17.99 0.89
C THR A 215 4.50 18.55 -0.23
N PRO A 216 4.39 19.88 -0.35
CA PRO A 216 3.97 20.52 -1.59
C PRO A 216 4.78 20.01 -2.80
N PRO A 217 4.37 20.29 -4.05
CA PRO A 217 5.09 19.85 -5.24
C PRO A 217 6.44 20.56 -5.38
N ASP A 218 7.42 20.11 -4.57
CA ASP A 218 8.79 20.55 -4.51
C ASP A 218 9.72 19.33 -4.49
N VAL A 219 10.56 19.23 -5.52
CA VAL A 219 11.46 18.10 -5.74
C VAL A 219 12.51 17.99 -4.62
N ILE A 220 12.95 19.11 -4.05
CA ILE A 220 14.03 19.11 -3.05
C ILE A 220 13.51 18.56 -1.73
N SER A 221 12.44 19.12 -1.19
CA SER A 221 11.80 18.62 0.04
C SER A 221 11.28 17.20 -0.14
N GLN A 222 10.74 16.85 -1.30
CA GLN A 222 10.31 15.49 -1.61
C GLN A 222 11.48 14.49 -1.57
N THR A 223 12.61 14.82 -2.18
CA THR A 223 13.82 13.97 -2.17
C THR A 223 14.38 13.84 -0.76
N LEU A 224 14.39 14.94 -0.02
CA LEU A 224 14.85 14.99 1.36
C LEU A 224 14.06 14.05 2.29
N LEU A 225 12.75 13.89 2.01
CA LEU A 225 11.89 12.93 2.70
C LEU A 225 12.09 11.49 2.24
N ALA A 226 12.23 11.29 0.92
CA ALA A 226 12.33 9.96 0.34
C ALA A 226 13.64 9.24 0.71
N VAL A 227 14.76 9.97 0.80
CA VAL A 227 16.09 9.40 1.09
C VAL A 227 16.13 8.68 2.44
N PRO A 228 15.73 9.29 3.57
CA PRO A 228 15.65 8.58 4.85
C PRO A 228 14.77 7.33 4.81
N MET A 229 13.62 7.37 4.12
CA MET A 229 12.74 6.20 4.00
C MET A 229 13.41 5.05 3.24
N TRP A 230 14.14 5.37 2.16
CA TRP A 230 14.93 4.39 1.42
C TRP A 230 16.07 3.81 2.27
N LEU A 231 16.76 4.64 3.05
CA LEU A 231 17.82 4.18 3.96
C LEU A 231 17.29 3.23 5.04
N LEU A 232 16.09 3.49 5.57
CA LEU A 232 15.44 2.59 6.54
C LEU A 232 15.11 1.23 5.91
N PHE A 233 14.64 1.21 4.67
CA PHE A 233 14.44 -0.04 3.95
C PHE A 233 15.76 -0.81 3.78
N GLU A 234 16.84 -0.12 3.41
CA GLU A 234 18.15 -0.76 3.28
C GLU A 234 18.66 -1.33 4.61
N LEU A 235 18.49 -0.57 5.69
CA LEU A 235 18.80 -1.02 7.04
C LEU A 235 18.00 -2.28 7.39
N GLY A 236 16.72 -2.34 7.04
CA GLY A 236 15.89 -3.53 7.20
C GLY A 236 16.46 -4.77 6.49
N ILE A 237 16.87 -4.62 5.23
CA ILE A 237 17.50 -5.72 4.47
C ILE A 237 18.79 -6.17 5.17
N VAL A 238 19.67 -5.24 5.54
CA VAL A 238 20.95 -5.57 6.18
C VAL A 238 20.73 -6.31 7.51
N LEU A 239 19.84 -5.80 8.37
CA LEU A 239 19.51 -6.44 9.65
C LEU A 239 18.90 -7.84 9.46
N SER A 240 18.05 -8.01 8.45
CA SER A 240 17.47 -9.33 8.14
C SER A 240 18.53 -10.36 7.73
N LYS A 241 19.55 -9.97 6.95
CA LYS A 241 20.66 -10.85 6.56
C LYS A 241 21.50 -11.30 7.76
N VAL A 242 21.81 -10.37 8.67
CA VAL A 242 22.56 -10.68 9.91
C VAL A 242 21.79 -11.67 10.77
N LEU A 243 20.47 -11.49 10.91
CA LEU A 243 19.62 -12.39 11.69
C LEU A 243 19.58 -13.81 11.10
N VAL A 244 19.40 -13.94 9.77
CA VAL A 244 19.38 -15.24 9.09
C VAL A 244 20.73 -15.95 9.21
N ARG A 245 21.85 -15.22 9.06
CA ARG A 245 23.19 -15.81 9.18
C ARG A 245 23.47 -16.35 10.58
N LYS A 246 23.01 -15.63 11.61
CA LYS A 246 23.16 -16.09 13.01
C LYS A 246 22.40 -17.39 13.27
N ARG A 247 21.18 -17.52 12.75
CA ARG A 247 20.40 -18.76 12.88
C ARG A 247 21.06 -19.96 12.20
N ALA A 248 21.66 -19.75 11.03
CA ALA A 248 22.40 -20.82 10.34
C ALA A 248 23.55 -21.34 11.22
N ASN A 249 24.33 -20.43 11.82
CA ASN A 249 25.43 -20.80 12.70
C ASN A 249 24.97 -21.49 14.01
N ASP A 250 23.87 -21.06 14.62
CA ASP A 250 23.33 -21.67 15.85
C ASP A 250 22.81 -23.11 15.61
N THR A 251 22.50 -23.48 14.36
CA THR A 251 22.01 -24.82 13.99
C THR A 251 23.15 -25.80 13.70
N ASP A 252 24.32 -25.30 13.28
CA ASP A 252 25.50 -26.11 12.96
C ASP A 252 26.38 -26.46 14.20
N GLU A 253 26.07 -25.90 15.38
CA GLU A 253 26.84 -26.08 16.62
C GLU A 253 26.27 -27.13 17.60
N GLU A 254 25.18 -27.85 17.28
CA GLU A 254 24.81 -29.03 18.09
C GLU A 254 25.84 -30.15 17.87
N PRO A 255 26.67 -30.50 18.87
CA PRO A 255 27.59 -31.61 18.75
C PRO A 255 26.75 -32.89 18.79
N ASP A 256 26.84 -33.70 17.74
CA ASP A 256 26.33 -35.08 17.72
C ASP A 256 26.84 -35.81 19.00
N PRO A 257 25.97 -36.12 19.98
CA PRO A 257 26.38 -36.77 21.21
C PRO A 257 26.81 -38.23 20.99
N ASP A 258 26.62 -38.79 19.79
CA ASP A 258 26.93 -40.19 19.50
C ASP A 258 28.28 -40.41 18.77
N ALA A 259 29.05 -39.35 18.50
CA ALA A 259 30.37 -39.45 17.88
C ALA A 259 31.53 -39.79 18.86
N SER A 260 31.21 -40.38 20.02
CA SER A 260 32.21 -40.87 20.99
C SER A 260 32.14 -42.39 21.16
N GLY A 261 32.73 -43.11 20.21
CA GLY A 261 32.81 -44.57 20.31
C GLY A 261 33.80 -45.21 19.35
N ASN A 262 35.00 -45.49 19.86
CA ASN A 262 36.01 -46.42 19.35
C ASN A 262 36.89 -45.98 18.17
N ALA A 263 37.91 -45.19 18.48
CA ALA A 263 39.19 -45.29 17.79
C ALA A 263 39.99 -46.47 18.36
N PHE A 264 39.88 -47.64 17.72
CA PHE A 264 40.88 -48.70 17.86
C PHE A 264 41.56 -48.88 16.50
N SER A 265 42.84 -48.53 16.43
CA SER A 265 43.76 -49.08 15.43
C SER A 265 44.33 -50.39 16.01
N PRO A 266 44.65 -51.41 15.20
CA PRO A 266 45.94 -51.37 14.51
C PRO A 266 46.05 -52.14 13.17
N ALA A 267 47.12 -51.77 12.43
CA ALA A 267 48.01 -52.59 11.60
C ALA A 267 47.52 -53.22 10.27
N ALA A 268 48.26 -52.90 9.21
CA ALA A 268 48.37 -53.67 7.95
C ALA A 268 49.39 -54.84 8.12
N PRO A 269 49.44 -55.89 7.25
CA PRO A 269 49.92 -55.73 5.86
C PRO A 269 49.34 -56.67 4.76
N ALA A 270 49.54 -56.22 3.51
CA ALA A 270 49.62 -56.85 2.18
C ALA A 270 49.23 -58.33 1.89
N GLY A 271 48.51 -58.54 0.77
CA GLY A 271 48.51 -59.76 -0.06
C GLY A 271 47.38 -59.80 -1.12
N PRO A 272 47.59 -60.29 -2.37
CA PRO A 272 46.69 -60.01 -3.51
C PRO A 272 45.82 -61.19 -4.00
N VAL A 273 44.97 -60.89 -5.01
CA VAL A 273 44.32 -61.76 -6.02
C VAL A 273 42.87 -62.22 -5.76
N GLY A 274 41.98 -61.89 -6.72
CA GLY A 274 41.07 -62.88 -7.33
C GLY A 274 39.55 -62.68 -7.24
N GLY A 275 38.95 -62.23 -8.35
CA GLY A 275 37.83 -62.96 -8.97
C GLY A 275 36.37 -62.67 -8.57
N SER A 276 35.63 -62.17 -9.57
CA SER A 276 34.28 -62.62 -9.99
C SER A 276 33.01 -62.06 -9.31
N THR A 277 32.27 -61.31 -10.15
CA THR A 277 30.81 -61.30 -10.40
C THR A 277 29.81 -61.49 -9.25
N SER A 278 28.86 -60.55 -9.12
CA SER A 278 27.45 -60.79 -9.50
C SER A 278 26.62 -59.55 -9.21
N GLY A 279 25.81 -59.15 -10.19
CA GLY A 279 24.95 -57.98 -10.12
C GLY A 279 23.82 -58.13 -9.12
N ARG A 280 23.45 -57.01 -8.49
CA ARG A 280 22.16 -56.85 -7.83
C ARG A 280 21.67 -55.43 -8.08
N VAL A 281 20.79 -55.31 -9.07
CA VAL A 281 19.99 -54.12 -9.32
C VAL A 281 18.89 -54.10 -8.26
N THR A 282 18.87 -53.08 -7.43
CA THR A 282 17.77 -52.72 -6.53
C THR A 282 16.62 -52.11 -7.35
N PRO A 283 15.34 -52.49 -7.17
CA PRO A 283 14.23 -51.82 -7.83
C PRO A 283 14.09 -50.40 -7.26
N ARG A 284 14.10 -49.42 -8.16
CA ARG A 284 13.85 -48.01 -7.89
C ARG A 284 12.38 -47.86 -7.52
N SER A 285 12.11 -47.39 -6.30
CA SER A 285 10.79 -47.04 -5.80
C SER A 285 10.10 -46.07 -6.77
N GLU A 286 8.92 -46.47 -7.26
CA GLU A 286 8.04 -45.67 -8.11
C GLU A 286 7.67 -44.36 -7.40
N MET A 287 8.09 -43.23 -7.99
CA MET A 287 7.50 -41.93 -7.69
C MET A 287 6.06 -41.94 -8.20
N ARG A 288 5.09 -41.82 -7.29
CA ARG A 288 3.71 -41.50 -7.64
C ARG A 288 3.68 -40.10 -8.25
N GLU A 289 3.52 -40.01 -9.57
CA GLU A 289 3.20 -38.76 -10.27
C GLU A 289 1.79 -38.29 -9.87
N VAL A 290 1.73 -37.10 -9.29
CA VAL A 290 0.51 -36.44 -8.81
C VAL A 290 -0.19 -35.75 -10.00
N GLY A 291 -1.48 -35.98 -10.20
CA GLY A 291 -2.31 -35.23 -11.16
C GLY A 291 -2.91 -36.02 -12.33
N ARG A 292 -2.65 -37.34 -12.43
CA ARG A 292 -3.26 -38.23 -13.45
C ARG A 292 -4.78 -38.38 -13.28
N ASP A 293 -5.28 -38.03 -12.11
CA ASP A 293 -6.65 -38.16 -11.63
C ASP A 293 -7.54 -36.94 -11.94
N LEU A 294 -6.95 -35.83 -12.41
CA LEU A 294 -7.66 -34.59 -12.72
C LEU A 294 -8.09 -34.48 -14.20
N ASP A 295 -7.41 -35.18 -15.12
CA ASP A 295 -7.67 -35.11 -16.56
C ASP A 295 -7.82 -36.53 -17.14
N PRO A 296 -9.04 -36.97 -17.50
CA PRO A 296 -9.29 -38.30 -18.06
C PRO A 296 -8.60 -38.56 -19.41
N HIS A 297 -8.14 -37.51 -20.09
CA HIS A 297 -7.49 -37.57 -21.40
C HIS A 297 -6.00 -37.19 -21.30
N PHE A 298 -5.41 -37.26 -20.10
CA PHE A 298 -4.01 -36.91 -19.87
C PHE A 298 -3.02 -37.69 -20.75
N ASP A 299 -3.33 -38.96 -21.03
CA ASP A 299 -2.51 -39.85 -21.86
C ASP A 299 -2.92 -39.82 -23.36
N ASP A 300 -3.78 -38.90 -23.79
CA ASP A 300 -4.20 -38.77 -25.21
C ASP A 300 -3.12 -38.04 -26.05
N PRO A 301 -2.49 -38.71 -27.03
CA PRO A 301 -1.45 -38.12 -27.85
C PRO A 301 -1.94 -36.99 -28.77
N ASP A 302 -3.25 -36.89 -29.03
CA ASP A 302 -3.86 -35.85 -29.88
C ASP A 302 -4.42 -34.66 -29.09
N ARG A 303 -4.18 -34.62 -27.77
CA ARG A 303 -4.67 -33.58 -26.85
C ARG A 303 -4.28 -32.15 -27.25
N TRP A 304 -3.12 -31.98 -27.88
CA TRP A 304 -2.58 -30.69 -28.30
C TRP A 304 -2.23 -30.73 -29.78
N GLN A 305 -3.21 -30.43 -30.63
CA GLN A 305 -2.95 -30.12 -32.03
C GLN A 305 -2.79 -28.60 -32.17
N PRO A 306 -1.64 -28.10 -32.68
CA PRO A 306 -1.50 -26.68 -32.99
C PRO A 306 -2.51 -26.29 -34.07
N LEU A 307 -3.20 -25.16 -33.88
CA LEU A 307 -4.14 -24.64 -34.87
C LEU A 307 -3.45 -24.49 -36.23
N SER A 308 -4.16 -24.83 -37.31
CA SER A 308 -3.66 -24.55 -38.65
C SER A 308 -3.57 -23.03 -38.88
N GLU A 309 -2.68 -22.58 -39.78
CA GLU A 309 -2.48 -21.14 -40.02
C GLU A 309 -3.79 -20.43 -40.39
N SER A 310 -4.66 -21.09 -41.18
CA SER A 310 -5.97 -20.55 -41.55
C SER A 310 -6.96 -20.44 -40.39
N GLU A 311 -6.88 -21.35 -39.41
CA GLU A 311 -7.73 -21.30 -38.21
C GLU A 311 -7.23 -20.26 -37.22
N MET A 312 -5.90 -20.09 -37.12
CA MET A 312 -5.28 -19.06 -36.30
C MET A 312 -5.61 -17.65 -36.84
N GLU A 313 -5.56 -17.46 -38.15
CA GLU A 313 -5.91 -16.19 -38.80
C GLU A 313 -7.41 -15.89 -38.64
N ALA A 314 -8.28 -16.90 -38.74
CA ALA A 314 -9.71 -16.76 -38.47
C ALA A 314 -10.01 -16.42 -36.99
N GLU A 315 -9.24 -16.94 -36.03
CA GLU A 315 -9.37 -16.55 -34.61
C GLU A 315 -8.90 -15.12 -34.36
N LEU A 316 -7.80 -14.72 -34.98
CA LEU A 316 -7.25 -13.36 -34.87
C LEU A 316 -8.22 -12.32 -35.44
N ASP A 317 -8.81 -12.59 -36.60
CA ASP A 317 -9.86 -11.75 -37.20
C ASP A 317 -11.08 -11.62 -36.27
N LEU A 318 -11.41 -12.69 -35.53
CA LEU A 318 -12.53 -12.71 -34.59
C LEU A 318 -12.22 -11.90 -33.31
N ILE A 319 -10.97 -11.92 -32.85
CA ILE A 319 -10.51 -11.14 -31.70
C ILE A 319 -10.43 -9.64 -32.07
N GLU A 320 -9.94 -9.31 -33.26
CA GLU A 320 -9.89 -7.93 -33.75
C GLU A 320 -11.31 -7.36 -33.95
N ALA A 321 -12.26 -8.19 -34.40
CA ALA A 321 -13.67 -7.82 -34.49
C ALA A 321 -14.33 -7.59 -33.10
N ASP A 322 -13.97 -8.39 -32.08
CA ASP A 322 -14.43 -8.21 -30.69
C ASP A 322 -13.83 -6.94 -30.07
N GLU A 323 -12.58 -6.59 -30.38
CA GLU A 323 -11.88 -5.42 -29.84
C GLU A 323 -12.41 -4.10 -30.45
N ILE A 324 -12.86 -4.12 -31.71
CA ILE A 324 -13.51 -2.97 -32.37
C ILE A 324 -14.94 -2.74 -31.82
N THR A 325 -15.60 -3.77 -31.29
CA THR A 325 -16.99 -3.68 -30.81
C THR A 325 -17.13 -3.53 -29.29
N GLY A 326 -16.04 -3.70 -28.52
CA GLY A 326 -15.97 -3.36 -27.09
C GLY A 326 -16.93 -4.14 -26.19
N ALA A 327 -17.35 -5.34 -26.59
CA ALA A 327 -18.28 -6.16 -25.81
C ALA A 327 -17.54 -7.21 -24.97
N PRO A 328 -17.75 -7.28 -23.63
CA PRO A 328 -17.18 -8.35 -22.83
C PRO A 328 -17.91 -9.67 -23.10
N ARG A 329 -17.15 -10.77 -23.24
CA ARG A 329 -17.69 -12.14 -23.35
C ARG A 329 -18.47 -12.49 -22.08
N SER A 330 -19.80 -12.56 -22.18
CA SER A 330 -20.67 -13.16 -21.18
C SER A 330 -20.82 -14.66 -21.44
N SER A 331 -20.38 -15.50 -20.50
CA SER A 331 -20.86 -16.88 -20.39
C SER A 331 -22.36 -16.89 -20.10
N GLU A 332 -23.06 -17.86 -20.67
CA GLU A 332 -24.52 -18.00 -20.66
C GLU A 332 -25.19 -17.94 -19.28
N SER A 333 -26.45 -17.48 -19.32
CA SER A 333 -27.52 -17.56 -18.30
C SER A 333 -27.59 -16.44 -17.25
N ASP A 334 -28.10 -15.26 -17.63
CA ASP A 334 -29.44 -14.82 -17.18
C ASP A 334 -29.88 -13.53 -17.88
N ALA A 335 -31.14 -13.49 -18.30
CA ALA A 335 -31.69 -12.49 -19.20
C ALA A 335 -32.26 -11.24 -18.49
N ALA A 336 -31.77 -10.08 -18.94
CA ALA A 336 -32.40 -8.75 -19.09
C ALA A 336 -32.63 -7.82 -17.86
N PRO A 337 -32.64 -6.45 -18.05
CA PRO A 337 -32.22 -5.67 -19.22
C PRO A 337 -31.24 -4.51 -18.95
N THR A 338 -30.35 -4.33 -19.94
CA THR A 338 -29.41 -3.22 -20.19
C THR A 338 -30.11 -1.94 -20.70
N LEU A 339 -31.07 -1.40 -19.96
CA LEU A 339 -31.70 -0.10 -20.30
C LEU A 339 -31.16 1.09 -19.49
N GLN A 340 -30.35 0.82 -18.45
CA GLN A 340 -29.92 1.86 -17.50
C GLN A 340 -28.55 2.46 -17.84
N ALA A 341 -27.68 1.73 -18.54
CA ALA A 341 -26.34 2.19 -18.92
C ALA A 341 -26.37 3.26 -20.02
N THR A 342 -27.12 3.01 -21.10
CA THR A 342 -27.29 3.96 -22.22
C THR A 342 -28.05 5.23 -21.80
N ALA A 343 -29.01 5.11 -20.89
CA ALA A 343 -29.74 6.25 -20.33
C ALA A 343 -28.85 7.11 -19.42
N THR A 344 -27.92 6.51 -18.66
CA THR A 344 -27.02 7.23 -17.76
C THR A 344 -25.97 8.02 -18.54
N GLU A 345 -25.46 7.46 -19.64
CA GLU A 345 -24.49 8.11 -20.51
C GLU A 345 -25.12 9.26 -21.30
N ALA A 346 -26.32 9.06 -21.85
CA ALA A 346 -27.10 10.14 -22.48
C ALA A 346 -27.49 11.23 -21.48
N ALA A 347 -27.86 10.88 -20.24
CA ALA A 347 -28.15 11.85 -19.19
C ALA A 347 -26.91 12.66 -18.77
N HIS A 348 -25.73 12.05 -18.77
CA HIS A 348 -24.47 12.73 -18.45
C HIS A 348 -24.07 13.72 -19.55
N ALA A 349 -24.22 13.34 -20.82
CA ALA A 349 -24.01 14.23 -21.96
C ALA A 349 -24.98 15.42 -21.96
N ILE A 350 -26.28 15.18 -21.67
CA ILE A 350 -27.29 16.24 -21.56
C ILE A 350 -26.94 17.24 -20.43
N ASN A 351 -26.48 16.74 -19.28
CA ASN A 351 -26.08 17.58 -18.14
C ASN A 351 -24.83 18.42 -18.47
N SER A 352 -23.86 17.87 -19.20
CA SER A 352 -22.65 18.59 -19.62
C SER A 352 -22.99 19.79 -20.52
N VAL A 353 -23.88 19.61 -21.50
CA VAL A 353 -24.28 20.70 -22.43
C VAL A 353 -25.12 21.77 -21.72
N GLU A 354 -26.00 21.38 -20.79
CA GLU A 354 -26.77 22.32 -19.97
C GLU A 354 -25.87 23.20 -19.09
N GLU A 355 -24.78 22.64 -18.53
CA GLU A 355 -23.77 23.41 -17.80
C GLU A 355 -23.03 24.42 -18.71
N LYS A 356 -22.73 24.04 -19.95
CA LYS A 356 -22.15 24.96 -20.95
C LYS A 356 -23.08 26.13 -21.25
N ILE A 357 -24.40 25.91 -21.39
CA ILE A 357 -25.39 26.98 -21.60
C ILE A 357 -25.45 27.93 -20.38
N ARG A 358 -25.46 27.39 -19.15
CA ARG A 358 -25.44 28.21 -17.93
C ARG A 358 -24.15 29.03 -17.81
N ARG A 359 -23.01 28.43 -18.17
CA ARG A 359 -21.71 29.11 -18.21
C ARG A 359 -21.68 30.24 -19.24
N ALA A 360 -22.22 30.01 -20.44
CA ALA A 360 -22.33 31.03 -21.47
C ALA A 360 -23.18 32.23 -21.01
N ASN A 361 -24.30 31.98 -20.33
CA ASN A 361 -25.14 33.06 -19.78
C ASN A 361 -24.42 33.88 -18.70
N ARG A 362 -23.65 33.23 -17.80
CA ARG A 362 -22.82 33.95 -16.82
C ARG A 362 -21.75 34.81 -17.49
N LEU A 363 -21.11 34.31 -18.55
CA LEU A 363 -20.10 35.06 -19.29
C LEU A 363 -20.71 36.29 -19.99
N ARG A 364 -21.95 36.16 -20.48
CA ARG A 364 -22.72 37.28 -21.02
C ARG A 364 -23.03 38.33 -19.96
N GLU A 365 -23.46 37.93 -18.77
CA GLU A 365 -23.72 38.84 -17.64
C GLU A 365 -22.46 39.60 -17.20
N LEU A 366 -21.30 38.99 -17.35
CA LEU A 366 -19.99 39.59 -17.05
C LEU A 366 -19.45 40.47 -18.20
N GLY A 367 -20.21 40.67 -19.29
CA GLY A 367 -19.80 41.48 -20.43
C GLY A 367 -18.77 40.83 -21.36
N SER A 368 -18.44 39.54 -21.15
CA SER A 368 -17.46 38.81 -21.94
C SER A 368 -18.11 38.12 -23.15
N THR A 369 -18.50 38.92 -24.14
CA THR A 369 -19.25 38.46 -25.33
C THR A 369 -18.47 37.46 -26.19
N PHE A 370 -17.14 37.63 -26.30
CA PHE A 370 -16.29 36.71 -27.05
C PHE A 370 -16.24 35.31 -26.42
N ALA A 371 -16.01 35.23 -25.11
CA ALA A 371 -15.97 33.95 -24.39
C ALA A 371 -17.35 33.27 -24.38
N ALA A 372 -18.43 34.04 -24.27
CA ALA A 372 -19.78 33.52 -24.38
C ALA A 372 -20.05 32.91 -25.77
N ARG A 373 -19.60 33.56 -26.87
CA ARG A 373 -19.73 33.03 -28.23
C ARG A 373 -18.98 31.70 -28.40
N THR A 374 -17.75 31.58 -27.90
CA THR A 374 -16.96 30.35 -27.99
C THR A 374 -17.69 29.17 -27.36
N VAL A 375 -18.21 29.35 -26.14
CA VAL A 375 -18.94 28.29 -25.43
C VAL A 375 -20.25 27.94 -26.14
N LEU A 376 -20.92 28.92 -26.76
CA LEU A 376 -22.16 28.66 -27.52
C LEU A 376 -21.92 27.90 -28.83
N TYR A 377 -20.76 28.06 -29.47
CA TYR A 377 -20.40 27.25 -30.65
C TYR A 377 -20.16 25.77 -30.28
N GLU A 378 -19.55 25.50 -29.13
CA GLU A 378 -19.42 24.12 -28.62
C GLU A 378 -20.80 23.49 -28.34
N VAL A 379 -21.75 24.27 -27.81
CA VAL A 379 -23.14 23.80 -27.61
C VAL A 379 -23.84 23.51 -28.94
N LEU A 380 -23.51 24.22 -30.01
CA LEU A 380 -24.06 23.94 -31.34
C LEU A 380 -23.54 22.63 -31.95
N GLU A 381 -22.33 22.24 -31.59
CA GLU A 381 -21.70 20.99 -32.04
C GLU A 381 -22.23 19.79 -31.24
N GLU A 382 -22.30 19.92 -29.92
CA GLU A 382 -22.57 18.80 -29.00
C GLU A 382 -24.04 18.66 -28.57
N GLY A 383 -24.85 19.74 -28.64
CA GLY A 383 -26.19 19.76 -28.04
C GLY A 383 -27.31 19.11 -28.86
N ASP A 384 -28.42 18.79 -28.22
CA ASP A 384 -29.64 18.32 -28.89
C ASP A 384 -30.35 19.46 -29.67
N PRO A 385 -31.15 19.20 -30.73
CA PRO A 385 -31.98 20.17 -31.45
C PRO A 385 -32.57 21.34 -30.63
N ASP A 386 -33.13 21.09 -29.44
CA ASP A 386 -33.68 22.17 -28.60
C ASP A 386 -32.58 23.06 -27.99
N GLN A 387 -31.50 22.47 -27.49
CA GLN A 387 -30.33 23.20 -26.96
C GLN A 387 -29.63 24.01 -28.07
N ARG A 388 -29.53 23.45 -29.28
CA ARG A 388 -29.01 24.17 -30.46
C ARG A 388 -29.91 25.33 -30.88
N ARG A 389 -31.22 25.24 -30.67
CA ARG A 389 -32.16 26.36 -30.91
C ARG A 389 -31.95 27.47 -29.90
N VAL A 390 -31.78 27.12 -28.62
CA VAL A 390 -31.47 28.09 -27.56
C VAL A 390 -30.13 28.78 -27.81
N ALA A 391 -29.07 28.03 -28.14
CA ALA A 391 -27.76 28.59 -28.44
C ALA A 391 -27.79 29.53 -29.65
N ARG A 392 -28.51 29.19 -30.73
CA ARG A 392 -28.70 30.08 -31.88
C ARG A 392 -29.43 31.39 -31.52
N ASN A 393 -30.47 31.32 -30.70
CA ASN A 393 -31.17 32.52 -30.25
C ASN A 393 -30.25 33.43 -29.40
N ILE A 394 -29.46 32.85 -28.49
CA ILE A 394 -28.52 33.62 -27.67
C ILE A 394 -27.43 34.25 -28.53
N LEU A 395 -26.90 33.53 -29.52
CA LEU A 395 -25.94 34.07 -30.48
C LEU A 395 -26.53 35.22 -31.29
N SER A 396 -27.77 35.10 -31.78
CA SER A 396 -28.42 36.20 -32.49
C SER A 396 -28.60 37.47 -31.63
N GLN A 397 -28.90 37.30 -30.34
CA GLN A 397 -28.98 38.43 -29.40
C GLN A 397 -27.62 39.08 -29.13
N LEU A 398 -26.53 38.31 -29.18
CA LEU A 398 -25.17 38.83 -29.04
C LEU A 398 -24.68 39.55 -30.31
N ASP A 399 -25.27 39.25 -31.46
CA ASP A 399 -24.95 39.92 -32.72
C ASP A 399 -25.75 41.23 -32.90
N GLU A 400 -26.86 41.39 -32.16
CA GLU A 400 -27.68 42.62 -32.12
C GLU A 400 -27.27 43.61 -31.00
N ALA A 401 -26.43 43.19 -30.04
CA ALA A 401 -25.95 43.98 -28.90
C ALA A 401 -24.52 44.48 -29.11
#